data_AF-A0A9W7HR10-F1
#
_entry.id   AF-A0A9W7HR10-F1
#
_cell.length_a   1.000
_cell.length_b   1.000
_cell.length_c   1.000
_cell.angle_alpha   90.00
_cell.angle_beta   90.00
_cell.angle_gamma   90.00
#
_symmetry.space_group_name_H-M   'P 1'
#
loop_
_entity.id
_entity.type
_entity.pdbx_description
1 polymer ?
#
loop_
_entity_poly.entity_id
_entity_poly.type
_entity_poly.pdbx_seq_one_letter_code
_entity_poly.pdbx_strand_id
1 'polypeptide(L)'
;MPSSVLLLPFKLIFFLIFVQLLSPHVFSSSPSINSTESEAEALLKWKASLPNDTQTFLSSLWVGSNHCSWVGITCDSTGSVTNITLTGYGARVRGELLDHVVHNG
;
A
#
# COMPACT_ATOMS: atom_id res chain seq x y z
N MET A 1 -14.15 18.86 -36.61
CA MET A 1 -13.35 17.99 -35.71
C MET A 1 -14.27 17.50 -34.61
N PRO A 2 -13.99 16.33 -34.03
CA PRO A 2 -14.65 15.03 -34.19
C PRO A 2 -16.03 14.99 -33.45
N SER A 3 -16.83 13.93 -33.35
CA SER A 3 -16.65 12.51 -33.60
C SER A 3 -18.06 11.93 -33.69
N SER A 4 -18.28 11.10 -34.69
CA SER A 4 -19.39 10.16 -34.78
C SER A 4 -19.43 9.30 -33.54
N VAL A 5 -20.35 9.58 -32.61
CA VAL A 5 -20.60 8.68 -31.49
C VAL A 5 -22.08 8.33 -31.51
N LEU A 6 -22.34 7.02 -31.53
CA LEU A 6 -23.57 6.37 -31.05
C LEU A 6 -24.74 6.27 -32.02
N LEU A 7 -24.57 5.45 -33.06
CA LEU A 7 -25.64 4.53 -33.47
C LEU A 7 -25.06 3.11 -33.56
N LEU A 8 -24.46 2.65 -32.47
CA LEU A 8 -24.25 1.20 -32.29
C LEU A 8 -25.67 0.61 -32.25
N PRO A 9 -26.02 -0.33 -33.16
CA PRO A 9 -27.38 -0.85 -33.20
C PRO A 9 -27.69 -1.46 -31.83
N PHE A 10 -28.90 -1.25 -31.31
CA PHE A 10 -29.31 -1.71 -29.98
C PHE A 10 -28.97 -3.20 -29.73
N LYS A 11 -28.96 -3.98 -30.82
CA LYS A 11 -28.52 -5.38 -30.87
C LYS A 11 -27.06 -5.60 -30.44
N LEU A 12 -26.14 -4.70 -30.78
CA LEU A 12 -24.72 -4.82 -30.45
C LEU A 12 -24.47 -4.52 -28.97
N ILE A 13 -25.16 -3.54 -28.40
CA ILE A 13 -25.09 -3.24 -26.96
C ILE A 13 -25.63 -4.43 -26.16
N PHE A 14 -26.79 -4.97 -26.56
CA PHE A 14 -27.36 -6.17 -25.94
C PHE A 14 -26.44 -7.39 -26.05
N PHE A 15 -25.79 -7.58 -27.21
CA PHE A 15 -24.82 -8.65 -27.45
C PHE A 15 -23.58 -8.53 -26.54
N LEU A 16 -23.04 -7.32 -26.37
CA LEU A 16 -21.90 -7.06 -25.47
C LEU A 16 -22.24 -7.36 -24.00
N ILE A 17 -23.44 -6.98 -23.55
CA ILE A 17 -23.92 -7.28 -22.19
C ILE A 17 -24.06 -8.79 -21.99
N PHE A 18 -24.60 -9.50 -22.97
CA PHE A 18 -24.77 -10.95 -22.91
C PHE A 18 -23.43 -11.70 -22.86
N VAL A 19 -22.45 -11.27 -23.65
CA VAL A 19 -21.07 -11.82 -23.63
C VAL A 19 -20.38 -11.59 -22.27
N GLN A 20 -20.65 -10.45 -21.62
CA GLN A 20 -20.10 -10.14 -20.30
C GLN A 20 -20.79 -10.91 -19.16
N LEU A 21 -22.06 -11.32 -19.33
CA LEU A 21 -22.78 -12.18 -18.38
C LEU A 21 -22.38 -13.66 -18.48
N LEU A 22 -22.02 -14.13 -19.67
CA LEU A 22 -21.66 -15.53 -19.90
C LEU A 22 -20.17 -15.82 -19.63
N SER A 23 -19.33 -14.78 -19.51
CA SER A 23 -17.93 -14.93 -19.14
C SER A 23 -17.78 -14.96 -17.62
N PRO A 24 -17.13 -15.97 -17.02
CA PRO A 24 -16.58 -15.79 -15.68
C PRO A 24 -15.52 -14.69 -15.79
N HIS A 25 -15.82 -13.50 -15.28
CA HIS A 25 -14.86 -12.43 -15.16
C HIS A 25 -13.76 -12.92 -14.21
N VAL A 26 -12.69 -13.46 -14.76
CA VAL A 26 -11.40 -13.43 -14.09
C VAL A 26 -11.01 -11.97 -14.05
N PHE A 27 -11.43 -11.28 -12.98
CA PHE A 27 -10.70 -10.11 -12.51
C PHE A 27 -9.28 -10.60 -12.30
N SER A 28 -8.40 -10.22 -13.23
CA SER A 28 -6.98 -10.29 -12.99
C SER A 28 -6.66 -9.16 -12.02
N SER A 29 -7.04 -9.34 -10.75
CA SER A 29 -6.35 -8.70 -9.66
C SER A 29 -4.92 -9.23 -9.76
N SER A 30 -4.00 -8.34 -10.15
CA SER A 30 -2.58 -8.55 -9.85
C SER A 30 -2.48 -9.00 -8.39
N PRO A 31 -1.59 -9.92 -8.03
CA PRO A 31 -1.36 -10.25 -6.64
C PRO A 31 -0.61 -9.07 -5.99
N SER A 32 -1.28 -7.93 -5.80
CA SER A 32 -0.98 -7.10 -4.63
C SER A 32 -1.59 -7.86 -3.48
N ILE A 33 -0.73 -8.37 -2.60
CA ILE A 33 -1.08 -9.12 -1.39
C ILE A 33 -2.46 -8.70 -0.85
N ASN A 34 -3.37 -9.67 -0.79
CA ASN A 34 -4.70 -9.55 -0.22
C ASN A 34 -4.63 -9.14 1.25
N SER A 35 -4.49 -7.86 1.51
CA SER A 35 -4.82 -7.26 2.77
C SER A 35 -5.10 -5.80 2.51
N THR A 36 -6.36 -5.39 2.70
CA THR A 36 -6.69 -4.00 3.06
C THR A 36 -6.08 -3.76 4.44
N GLU A 37 -4.76 -3.80 4.52
CA GLU A 37 -4.01 -3.56 5.73
C GLU A 37 -4.04 -2.07 5.97
N SER A 38 -4.53 -1.68 7.14
CA SER A 38 -4.50 -0.27 7.52
C SER A 38 -3.05 0.19 7.66
N GLU A 39 -2.77 1.47 7.39
CA GLU A 39 -1.41 2.01 7.57
C GLU A 39 -0.91 1.79 9.01
N ALA A 40 -1.81 1.85 9.99
CA ALA A 40 -1.51 1.53 11.38
C ALA A 40 -1.01 0.08 11.57
N GLU A 41 -1.67 -0.90 10.95
CA GLU A 41 -1.25 -2.30 10.99
C GLU A 41 0.09 -2.51 10.28
N ALA A 42 0.28 -1.88 9.12
CA ALA A 42 1.53 -1.95 8.38
C ALA A 42 2.71 -1.38 9.19
N LEU A 43 2.48 -0.25 9.88
CA LEU A 43 3.46 0.34 10.79
C LEU A 43 3.75 -0.55 12.00
N LEU A 44 2.76 -1.26 12.54
CA LEU A 44 2.97 -2.20 13.66
C LEU A 44 3.75 -3.43 13.22
N LYS A 45 3.50 -3.96 12.01
CA LYS A 45 4.32 -5.04 11.43
C LYS A 45 5.75 -4.58 11.16
N TRP A 46 5.92 -3.38 10.61
CA TRP A 46 7.23 -2.77 10.44
C TRP A 46 7.94 -2.57 11.78
N LYS A 47 7.23 -2.13 12.84
CA LYS A 47 7.80 -2.08 14.20
C LYS A 47 8.29 -3.45 14.65
N ALA A 48 7.49 -4.50 14.46
CA ALA A 48 7.84 -5.85 14.89
C ALA A 48 9.05 -6.45 14.15
N SER A 49 9.41 -5.95 12.96
CA SER A 49 10.61 -6.37 12.24
C SER A 49 11.91 -5.71 12.73
N LEU A 50 11.82 -4.68 13.60
CA LEU A 50 12.99 -3.98 14.13
C LEU A 50 13.63 -4.73 15.31
N PRO A 51 14.88 -4.44 15.70
CA PRO A 51 15.49 -5.00 16.90
C PRO A 51 14.70 -4.68 18.19
N ASN A 52 14.74 -5.57 19.19
CA ASN A 52 13.94 -5.47 20.41
C ASN A 52 14.11 -4.13 21.17
N ASP A 53 15.33 -3.58 21.20
CA ASP A 53 15.60 -2.27 21.82
C ASP A 53 14.81 -1.15 21.12
N THR A 54 14.78 -1.18 19.79
CA THR A 54 14.01 -0.24 18.97
C THR A 54 12.51 -0.47 19.12
N GLN A 55 12.06 -1.73 19.17
CA GLN A 55 10.66 -2.06 19.42
C GLN A 55 10.16 -1.49 20.75
N THR A 56 10.97 -1.63 21.81
CA THR A 56 10.65 -1.17 23.16
C THR A 56 10.54 0.36 23.19
N PHE A 57 11.48 1.05 22.53
CA PHE A 57 11.46 2.50 22.40
C PHE A 57 10.25 3.00 21.58
N LEU A 58 9.96 2.40 20.43
CA LEU A 58 8.79 2.78 19.63
C LEU A 58 7.49 2.51 20.38
N SER A 59 7.43 1.47 21.22
CA SER A 59 6.25 1.18 22.03
C SER A 59 6.00 2.21 23.14
N SER A 60 7.03 2.93 23.62
CA SER A 60 6.83 4.06 24.55
C SER A 60 6.41 5.35 23.83
N LEU A 61 6.77 5.50 22.56
CA LEU A 61 6.45 6.66 21.72
C LEU A 61 5.09 6.57 21.02
N TRP A 62 4.67 5.37 20.63
CA TRP A 62 3.46 5.12 19.86
C TRP A 62 2.32 4.73 20.79
N VAL A 63 1.76 5.75 21.43
CA VAL A 63 0.68 5.59 22.40
C VAL A 63 -0.67 5.84 21.72
N GLY A 64 -1.65 4.98 22.00
CA GLY A 64 -3.00 5.08 21.45
C GLY A 64 -3.16 4.43 20.07
N SER A 65 -4.38 4.47 19.56
CA SER A 65 -4.79 3.75 18.34
C SER A 65 -4.67 4.57 17.05
N ASN A 66 -4.47 5.88 17.14
CA ASN A 66 -4.36 6.75 15.97
C ASN A 66 -2.89 6.89 15.55
N HIS A 67 -2.52 6.31 14.40
CA HIS A 67 -1.15 6.31 13.91
C HIS A 67 -0.62 7.70 13.58
N CYS A 68 -1.47 8.64 13.18
CA CYS A 68 -1.09 10.03 12.93
C CYS A 68 -0.75 10.81 14.21
N SER A 69 -1.07 10.26 15.39
CA SER A 69 -0.70 10.84 16.68
C SER A 69 0.60 10.27 17.26
N TRP A 70 1.15 9.24 16.63
CA TRP A 70 2.38 8.61 17.09
C TRP A 70 3.59 9.51 16.86
N VAL A 71 4.49 9.54 17.84
CA VAL A 71 5.71 10.38 17.74
C VAL A 71 6.54 9.93 16.54
N GLY A 72 6.89 10.90 15.68
CA GLY A 72 7.68 10.68 14.48
C GLY A 72 6.86 10.30 13.23
N ILE A 73 5.55 10.10 13.34
CA ILE A 73 4.67 9.89 12.17
C ILE A 73 4.07 11.22 11.73
N THR A 74 4.17 11.53 10.44
CA THR A 74 3.49 12.67 9.81
C THR A 74 2.45 12.14 8.84
N CYS A 75 1.22 12.63 8.97
CA CYS A 75 0.14 12.35 8.03
C CYS A 75 -0.22 13.58 7.20
N ASP A 76 -0.76 13.36 6.01
CA ASP A 76 -1.39 14.41 5.22
C ASP A 76 -2.79 14.77 5.73
N SER A 77 -3.49 15.66 5.01
CA SER A 77 -4.85 16.08 5.33
C SER A 77 -5.90 14.97 5.20
N THR A 78 -5.56 13.85 4.54
CA THR A 78 -6.43 12.67 4.41
C THR A 78 -6.21 11.65 5.52
N GLY A 79 -5.20 11.86 6.37
CA GLY A 79 -4.80 10.92 7.42
C GLY A 79 -3.87 9.82 6.92
N SER A 80 -3.27 9.99 5.73
CA SER A 80 -2.31 9.04 5.16
C SER A 80 -0.89 9.39 5.57
N VAL A 81 -0.09 8.39 5.93
CA VAL A 81 1.31 8.59 6.34
C VAL A 81 2.15 9.12 5.17
N THR A 82 2.76 10.29 5.36
CA THR A 82 3.67 10.91 4.39
C THR A 82 5.13 10.89 4.83
N ASN A 83 5.39 10.78 6.14
CA ASN A 83 6.75 10.73 6.65
C ASN A 83 6.85 9.97 7.98
N ILE A 84 7.98 9.27 8.16
CA ILE A 84 8.36 8.60 9.40
C ILE A 84 9.76 9.07 9.79
N THR A 85 9.87 9.75 10.94
CA THR A 85 11.13 10.26 11.48
C THR A 85 11.41 9.61 12.83
N LEU A 86 12.44 8.77 12.89
CA LEU A 86 12.92 8.11 14.10
C LEU A 86 14.29 8.68 14.52
N THR A 87 14.30 9.73 15.32
CA THR A 87 15.52 10.31 15.89
C THR A 87 16.09 9.39 16.97
N GLY A 88 17.21 8.72 16.68
CA GLY A 88 17.93 7.86 17.65
C GLY A 88 18.62 6.63 17.06
N TYR A 89 18.26 6.21 15.83
CA TYR A 89 18.78 4.98 15.21
C TYR A 89 19.13 5.15 13.73
N GLY A 90 19.61 6.33 13.30
CA GLY A 90 20.08 6.58 11.93
C GLY A 90 21.16 5.62 11.39
N ALA A 91 21.64 4.66 12.21
CA ALA A 91 22.60 3.63 11.84
C ALA A 91 22.04 2.19 11.75
N ARG A 92 20.75 1.92 12.02
CA ARG A 92 20.22 0.53 12.06
C ARG A 92 19.03 0.22 11.15
N VAL A 93 18.47 1.19 10.45
CA VAL A 93 17.36 0.97 9.50
C VAL A 93 17.88 0.73 8.06
N ARG A 94 19.18 0.44 7.88
CA ARG A 94 19.83 0.28 6.57
C ARG A 94 20.05 -1.17 6.14
N GLY A 95 19.39 -2.14 6.77
CA GLY A 95 19.71 -3.55 6.55
C GLY A 95 18.50 -4.46 6.57
N GLU A 96 17.59 -4.32 5.59
CA GLU A 96 17.02 -5.44 4.85
C GLU A 96 16.23 -4.92 3.64
N LEU A 97 16.96 -4.40 2.66
CA LEU A 97 16.49 -4.35 1.27
C LEU A 97 17.62 -4.97 0.45
N LEU A 98 17.87 -6.25 0.74
CA LEU A 98 18.62 -7.11 -0.17
C LEU A 98 17.57 -7.64 -1.16
N ASP A 99 17.64 -7.15 -2.39
CA ASP A 99 17.96 -8.08 -3.47
C ASP A 99 18.20 -7.38 -4.83
N HIS A 100 19.27 -7.86 -5.46
CA HIS A 100 19.64 -7.78 -6.89
C HIS A 100 20.39 -6.56 -7.46
N VAL A 101 21.60 -6.87 -7.96
CA VAL A 101 22.50 -6.14 -8.90
C VAL A 101 23.41 -5.10 -8.21
N VAL A 102 24.73 -5.31 -8.08
CA VAL A 102 25.72 -5.38 -9.16
C VAL A 102 26.81 -6.44 -8.89
N HIS A 103 27.02 -7.26 -9.91
CA HIS A 103 28.10 -8.21 -10.12
C HIS A 103 29.51 -7.60 -9.99
N ASN A 104 30.41 -8.41 -9.42
CA ASN A 104 31.82 -8.61 -9.77
C ASN A 104 32.69 -7.39 -10.14
N GLY A 105 33.68 -7.13 -9.28
CA GLY A 105 34.96 -6.51 -9.61
C GLY A 105 36.01 -7.02 -8.64
#